data_AF-A0A2P2HZM3-F1
#
_entry.id   AF-A0A2P2HZM3-F1
#
_cell.length_a   1.000
_cell.length_b   1.000
_cell.length_c   1.000
_cell.angle_alpha   90.00
_cell.angle_beta   90.00
_cell.angle_gamma   90.00
#
_symmetry.space_group_name_H-M   'P 1'
#
loop_
_entity.id
_entity.type
_entity.pdbx_description
1 polymer ?
#
loop_
_entity_poly.entity_id
_entity_poly.type
_entity_poly.pdbx_seq_one_letter_code
_entity_poly.pdbx_strand_id
1 'polypeptide(L)'
;TLSRVGLMVHAKLISADVLHLILNVTDTARDHIIHYFSLTEPLYFSYTHLVCRTAKPEDVETRSPTDMSHIVHVDNCIFHGPDEECLRRPPAYSFRDYSAIIYFNKEFEGGEFIFTDDITGQRYQSMVHPKCGRMVAFSAGPENPHGV
;
A
#
# COMPACT_ATOMS: atom_id res chain seq x y z
N THR A 1 4.77 1.60 -11.57
CA THR A 1 3.62 1.93 -12.43
C THR A 1 3.87 3.14 -13.31
N LEU A 2 4.29 4.28 -12.76
CA LEU A 2 4.52 5.52 -13.52
C LEU A 2 5.39 5.35 -14.78
N SER A 3 6.57 4.74 -14.67
CA SER A 3 7.46 4.54 -15.82
C SER A 3 6.81 3.69 -16.92
N ARG A 4 6.04 2.66 -16.55
CA ARG A 4 5.31 1.82 -17.51
C ARG A 4 4.21 2.60 -18.21
N VAL A 5 3.46 3.42 -17.48
CA VAL A 5 2.42 4.30 -18.06
C VAL A 5 3.05 5.27 -19.05
N GLY A 6 4.19 5.88 -18.70
CA GLY A 6 4.94 6.75 -19.62
C GLY A 6 5.34 6.03 -20.92
N LEU A 7 5.85 4.80 -20.82
CA LEU A 7 6.17 3.98 -21.99
C LEU A 7 4.93 3.62 -22.82
N MET A 8 3.80 3.32 -22.18
CA MET A 8 2.54 3.02 -22.88
C MET A 8 1.97 4.24 -23.60
N VAL A 9 2.09 5.44 -23.02
CA VAL A 9 1.74 6.70 -23.70
C VAL A 9 2.65 6.93 -24.90
N HIS A 10 3.97 6.76 -24.72
CA HIS A 10 4.94 6.91 -25.81
C HIS A 10 4.64 5.95 -26.98
N ALA A 11 4.29 4.70 -26.65
CA ALA A 11 3.88 3.69 -27.62
C ALA A 11 2.44 3.85 -28.15
N LYS A 12 1.73 4.92 -27.77
CA LYS A 12 0.33 5.21 -28.16
C LYS A 12 -0.66 4.10 -27.79
N LEU A 13 -0.37 3.32 -26.74
CA LEU A 13 -1.26 2.28 -26.22
C LEU A 13 -2.36 2.86 -25.32
N ILE A 14 -2.11 4.03 -24.72
CA ILE A 14 -3.04 4.78 -23.88
C ILE A 14 -2.88 6.28 -24.15
N SER A 15 -3.90 7.08 -23.83
CA SER A 15 -3.84 8.54 -24.00
C SER A 15 -2.92 9.19 -22.96
N ALA A 16 -2.38 10.36 -23.30
CA ALA A 16 -1.59 11.16 -22.36
C ALA A 16 -2.39 11.57 -21.11
N ASP A 17 -3.72 11.69 -21.22
CA ASP A 17 -4.61 12.02 -20.10
C ASP A 17 -4.49 11.01 -18.96
N VAL A 18 -4.27 9.73 -19.26
CA VAL A 18 -4.06 8.69 -18.23
C VAL A 18 -2.78 8.94 -17.44
N LEU A 19 -1.71 9.37 -18.11
CA LEU A 19 -0.46 9.73 -17.44
C LEU A 19 -0.63 10.99 -16.57
N HIS A 20 -1.31 12.01 -17.09
CA HIS A 20 -1.62 13.22 -16.32
C HIS A 20 -2.45 12.91 -15.08
N LEU A 21 -3.47 12.03 -15.21
CA LEU A 21 -4.29 11.61 -14.09
C LEU A 21 -3.46 10.90 -13.01
N ILE A 22 -2.63 9.92 -13.38
CA ILE A 22 -1.82 9.18 -12.41
C ILE A 22 -0.80 10.09 -11.73
N LEU A 23 -0.16 11.00 -12.48
CA LEU A 23 0.74 12.00 -11.89
C LEU A 23 0.01 12.89 -10.89
N ASN A 24 -1.16 13.42 -11.24
CA ASN A 24 -1.94 14.30 -10.37
C ASN A 24 -2.40 13.59 -9.09
N VAL A 25 -2.92 12.36 -9.20
CA VAL A 25 -3.33 11.55 -8.04
C VAL A 25 -2.13 11.25 -7.14
N THR A 26 -0.98 10.92 -7.74
CA THR A 26 0.25 10.61 -7.00
C THR A 26 0.77 11.85 -6.24
N ASP A 27 0.77 13.02 -6.89
CA ASP A 27 1.19 14.29 -6.30
C ASP A 27 0.24 14.74 -5.18
N THR A 28 -1.08 14.66 -5.43
CA THR A 28 -2.12 14.94 -4.43
C THR A 28 -1.96 14.07 -3.18
N ALA A 29 -1.66 12.78 -3.35
CA ALA A 29 -1.43 11.87 -2.24
C ALA A 29 -0.20 12.29 -1.41
N ARG A 30 0.92 12.63 -2.06
CA ARG A 30 2.12 13.12 -1.39
C ARG A 30 1.81 14.38 -0.57
N ASP A 31 1.10 15.33 -1.17
CA ASP A 31 0.76 16.59 -0.51
C ASP A 31 -0.12 16.33 0.72
N HIS A 32 -1.09 15.41 0.65
CA HIS A 32 -1.88 15.00 1.81
C HIS A 32 -1.02 14.41 2.93
N ILE A 33 -0.01 13.59 2.62
CA ILE A 33 0.91 13.01 3.62
C ILE A 33 1.73 14.11 4.29
N ILE A 34 2.34 15.00 3.49
CA ILE A 34 3.16 16.11 3.99
C ILE A 34 2.36 16.98 4.96
N HIS A 35 1.13 17.35 4.60
CA HIS A 35 0.29 18.19 5.45
C HIS A 35 -0.23 17.44 6.68
N TYR A 36 -0.71 16.20 6.51
CA TYR A 36 -1.29 15.42 7.62
C TYR A 36 -0.26 15.14 8.71
N PHE A 37 0.96 14.74 8.33
CA PHE A 37 2.04 14.45 9.28
C PHE A 37 2.88 15.69 9.63
N SER A 38 2.54 16.88 9.12
CA SER A 38 3.27 18.13 9.36
C SER A 38 4.77 18.00 9.08
N LEU A 39 5.12 17.39 7.94
CA LEU A 39 6.51 17.12 7.58
C LEU A 39 7.24 18.40 7.22
N THR A 40 8.45 18.56 7.76
CA THR A 40 9.33 19.69 7.43
C THR A 40 10.18 19.43 6.19
N GLU A 41 10.44 18.15 5.90
CA GLU A 41 11.24 17.72 4.76
C GLU A 41 10.34 17.30 3.58
N PRO A 42 10.78 17.52 2.33
CA PRO A 42 10.03 17.09 1.16
C PRO A 42 10.04 15.57 1.02
N LEU A 43 8.94 15.01 0.53
CA LEU A 43 8.87 13.60 0.15
C LEU A 43 9.18 13.42 -1.34
N TYR A 44 9.94 12.38 -1.66
CA TYR A 44 10.24 11.97 -3.03
C TYR A 44 9.62 10.60 -3.34
N PHE A 45 9.08 10.45 -4.55
CA PHE A 45 8.50 9.19 -4.96
C PHE A 45 9.59 8.14 -5.18
N SER A 46 9.52 7.04 -4.44
CA SER A 46 10.32 5.85 -4.73
C SER A 46 9.71 5.05 -5.87
N TYR A 47 8.47 4.58 -5.70
CA TYR A 47 7.73 3.88 -6.75
C TYR A 47 6.23 3.97 -6.50
N THR A 48 5.46 3.63 -7.53
CA THR A 48 4.02 3.42 -7.45
C THR A 48 3.70 2.02 -7.93
N HIS A 49 2.74 1.37 -7.27
CA HIS A 49 2.21 0.06 -7.67
C HIS A 49 0.70 0.17 -7.86
N LEU A 50 0.21 -0.38 -8.97
CA LEU A 50 -1.22 -0.55 -9.20
C LEU A 50 -1.50 -2.05 -9.05
N VAL A 51 -2.36 -2.38 -8.09
CA VAL A 51 -2.69 -3.76 -7.73
C VAL A 51 -4.18 -4.00 -7.90
N CYS A 52 -4.51 -5.13 -8.50
CA CYS A 52 -5.83 -5.73 -8.45
C CYS A 52 -5.71 -7.05 -7.70
N ARG A 53 -6.67 -7.33 -6.82
CA ARG A 53 -6.68 -8.54 -5.99
C ARG A 53 -8.01 -9.25 -6.22
N THR A 54 -7.91 -10.52 -6.55
CA THR A 54 -9.05 -11.41 -6.74
C THR A 54 -8.59 -12.78 -6.26
N ALA A 55 -9.46 -13.50 -5.55
CA ALA A 55 -9.20 -14.88 -5.21
C ALA A 55 -8.98 -15.69 -6.49
N LYS A 56 -8.13 -16.72 -6.43
CA LYS A 56 -7.95 -17.61 -7.57
C LYS A 56 -9.25 -18.38 -7.79
N PRO A 57 -9.62 -18.70 -9.05
CA PRO A 57 -10.88 -19.37 -9.36
C PRO A 57 -11.14 -20.63 -8.53
N GLU A 58 -10.10 -21.41 -8.27
CA GLU A 58 -10.15 -22.65 -7.47
C GLU A 58 -10.43 -22.43 -5.98
N ASP A 59 -10.14 -21.24 -5.46
CA ASP A 59 -10.22 -20.92 -4.03
C ASP A 59 -11.48 -20.09 -3.68
N VAL A 60 -12.24 -19.60 -4.67
CA VAL A 60 -13.34 -18.63 -4.42
C VAL A 60 -14.37 -19.15 -3.42
N GLU A 61 -14.75 -20.43 -3.52
CA GLU A 61 -15.80 -21.02 -2.67
C GLU A 61 -15.27 -21.50 -1.31
N THR A 62 -13.97 -21.76 -1.20
CA THR A 62 -13.34 -22.39 -0.02
C THR A 62 -12.53 -21.43 0.82
N ARG A 63 -12.20 -20.25 0.28
CA ARG A 63 -11.42 -19.22 0.96
C ARG A 63 -12.20 -18.67 2.16
N SER A 64 -11.51 -18.59 3.31
CA SER A 64 -12.10 -17.98 4.49
C SER A 64 -12.26 -16.47 4.28
N PRO A 65 -13.35 -15.85 4.76
CA PRO A 65 -13.47 -14.39 4.83
C PRO A 65 -12.35 -13.72 5.64
N THR A 66 -11.66 -14.48 6.49
CA THR A 66 -10.52 -14.00 7.29
C THR A 66 -9.17 -14.20 6.61
N ASP A 67 -9.12 -14.76 5.41
CA ASP A 67 -7.87 -15.01 4.70
C ASP A 67 -7.29 -13.71 4.15
N MET A 68 -6.12 -13.34 4.67
CA MET A 68 -5.39 -12.16 4.22
C MET A 68 -5.05 -12.28 2.74
N SER A 69 -5.40 -11.24 1.99
CA SER A 69 -4.91 -11.09 0.62
C SER A 69 -3.43 -10.66 0.65
N HIS A 70 -3.01 -9.89 1.64
CA HIS A 70 -1.63 -9.49 1.92
C HIS A 70 -1.31 -9.84 3.37
N ILE A 71 -0.37 -10.76 3.57
CA ILE A 71 0.11 -11.07 4.91
C ILE A 71 0.63 -9.81 5.61
N VAL A 72 0.51 -9.80 6.94
CA VAL A 72 1.05 -8.73 7.77
C VAL A 72 2.55 -8.59 7.54
N HIS A 73 2.99 -7.35 7.34
CA HIS A 73 4.39 -7.02 7.15
C HIS A 73 4.67 -5.59 7.59
N VAL A 74 5.97 -5.24 7.61
CA VAL A 74 6.46 -3.87 7.75
C VAL A 74 7.17 -3.51 6.46
N ASP A 75 6.98 -2.29 5.98
CA ASP A 75 7.45 -1.90 4.66
C ASP A 75 8.98 -1.74 4.61
N ASN A 76 9.59 -1.10 5.60
CA ASN A 76 11.00 -0.73 5.52
C ASN A 76 11.97 -1.71 6.21
N CYS A 77 11.47 -2.82 6.75
CA CYS A 77 12.33 -3.84 7.37
C CYS A 77 11.73 -5.24 7.35
N ILE A 78 12.58 -6.22 7.65
CA ILE A 78 12.18 -7.60 7.89
C ILE A 78 12.00 -7.74 9.39
N PHE A 79 10.77 -8.01 9.82
CA PHE A 79 10.49 -8.35 11.20
C PHE A 79 11.06 -9.73 11.51
N HIS A 80 11.96 -9.84 12.50
CA HIS A 80 12.67 -11.09 12.79
C HIS A 80 12.61 -11.46 14.27
N GLY A 81 12.20 -12.70 14.52
CA GLY A 81 12.31 -13.33 15.85
C GLY A 81 11.25 -12.86 16.86
N PRO A 82 11.26 -13.47 18.06
CA PRO A 82 10.35 -13.13 19.16
C PRO A 82 10.63 -11.73 19.75
N ASP A 83 11.81 -11.16 19.48
CA ASP A 83 12.23 -9.85 19.97
C ASP A 83 11.77 -8.70 19.05
N GLU A 84 10.98 -9.00 18.01
CA GLU A 84 10.38 -8.00 17.14
C GLU A 84 11.41 -7.08 16.44
N GLU A 85 12.61 -7.61 16.17
CA GLU A 85 13.69 -6.81 15.62
C GLU A 85 13.43 -6.46 14.14
N CYS A 86 13.45 -5.16 13.85
CA CYS A 86 13.22 -4.59 12.53
C CYS A 86 14.53 -4.53 11.72
N LEU A 87 14.87 -5.62 11.05
CA LEU A 87 16.11 -5.74 10.27
C LEU A 87 16.02 -4.95 8.95
N ARG A 88 16.65 -3.78 8.90
CA ARG A 88 16.74 -2.89 7.73
C ARG A 88 17.77 -3.38 6.71
N ARG A 89 17.50 -4.52 6.06
CA ARG A 89 18.36 -5.14 5.04
C ARG A 89 17.55 -5.71 3.88
N PRO A 90 18.15 -5.95 2.70
CA PRO A 90 17.48 -6.63 1.60
C PRO A 90 16.81 -7.95 2.05
N PRO A 91 15.60 -8.27 1.57
CA PRO A 91 14.85 -7.58 0.51
C PRO A 91 13.97 -6.40 0.97
N ALA A 92 14.06 -5.95 2.23
CA ALA A 92 13.24 -4.82 2.69
C ALA A 92 13.68 -3.49 2.05
N TYR A 93 12.70 -2.62 1.78
CA TYR A 93 12.91 -1.31 1.19
C TYR A 93 13.21 -0.29 2.29
N SER A 94 14.41 -0.37 2.85
CA SER A 94 14.81 0.37 4.05
C SER A 94 14.87 1.89 3.92
N PHE A 95 14.78 2.43 2.71
CA PHE A 95 14.79 3.87 2.42
C PHE A 95 13.39 4.50 2.42
N ARG A 96 12.31 3.73 2.64
CA ARG A 96 10.95 4.29 2.64
C ARG A 96 10.62 4.87 4.00
N ASP A 97 10.16 6.12 3.98
CA ASP A 97 9.70 6.83 5.18
C ASP A 97 8.18 6.70 5.35
N TYR A 98 7.42 6.82 4.25
CA TYR A 98 5.96 6.76 4.24
C TYR A 98 5.44 5.92 3.08
N SER A 99 4.30 5.27 3.32
CA SER A 99 3.54 4.52 2.34
C SER A 99 2.10 5.00 2.33
N ALA A 100 1.46 4.87 1.17
CA ALA A 100 0.03 5.12 1.03
C ALA A 100 -0.60 4.22 -0.02
N ILE A 101 -1.86 3.87 0.23
CA ILE A 101 -2.73 3.15 -0.69
C ILE A 101 -3.99 3.98 -0.93
N ILE A 102 -4.45 3.98 -2.19
CA ILE A 102 -5.69 4.66 -2.60
C ILE A 102 -6.61 3.62 -3.23
N TYR A 103 -7.86 3.61 -2.76
CA TYR A 103 -8.88 2.70 -3.25
C TYR A 103 -9.58 3.28 -4.48
N PHE A 104 -9.48 2.59 -5.62
CA PHE A 104 -10.05 3.07 -6.90
C PHE A 104 -11.38 2.42 -7.30
N ASN A 105 -11.75 1.28 -6.71
CA ASN A 105 -13.01 0.59 -7.06
C ASN A 105 -14.21 1.28 -6.41
N LYS A 106 -15.40 1.09 -7.01
CA LYS A 106 -16.67 1.55 -6.43
C LYS A 106 -17.19 0.58 -5.38
N GLU A 107 -17.12 -0.70 -5.68
CA GLU A 107 -17.59 -1.81 -4.85
C GLU A 107 -16.39 -2.67 -4.46
N PHE A 108 -16.41 -3.17 -3.24
CA PHE A 108 -15.36 -4.00 -2.67
C PHE A 108 -15.98 -5.21 -1.97
N GLU A 109 -15.35 -6.36 -2.17
CA GLU A 109 -15.55 -7.57 -1.39
C GLU A 109 -14.21 -7.88 -0.72
N GLY A 110 -14.19 -7.79 0.62
CA GLY A 110 -12.95 -7.75 1.39
C GLY A 110 -12.11 -6.50 1.10
N GLY A 111 -10.79 -6.61 1.28
CA GLY A 111 -9.83 -5.53 0.98
C GLY A 111 -9.68 -4.51 2.11
N GLU A 112 -10.14 -4.86 3.30
CA GLU A 112 -9.91 -4.12 4.54
C GLU A 112 -8.41 -3.99 4.79
N PHE A 113 -7.96 -2.76 5.02
CA PHE A 113 -6.60 -2.52 5.46
C PHE A 113 -6.55 -2.64 6.98
N ILE A 114 -5.67 -3.51 7.50
CA ILE A 114 -5.54 -3.72 8.94
C ILE A 114 -4.17 -3.25 9.42
N PHE A 115 -4.15 -2.63 10.60
CA PHE A 115 -2.93 -2.45 11.39
C PHE A 115 -2.98 -3.44 12.55
N THR A 116 -1.85 -4.06 12.87
CA THR A 116 -1.77 -5.10 13.89
C THR A 116 -0.77 -4.72 14.98
N ASP A 117 -1.00 -5.22 16.19
CA ASP A 117 -0.05 -5.04 17.30
C ASP A 117 1.07 -6.09 17.30
N ASP A 118 0.96 -7.08 16.42
CA ASP A 118 1.86 -8.22 16.29
C ASP A 118 2.03 -8.62 14.81
N ILE A 119 3.14 -9.28 14.48
CA ILE A 119 3.45 -9.69 13.09
C ILE A 119 2.65 -10.92 12.62
N THR A 120 2.06 -11.68 13.53
CA THR A 120 1.24 -12.87 13.20
C THR A 120 -0.13 -12.47 12.67
N GLY A 121 -0.55 -11.23 12.92
CA GLY A 121 -1.83 -10.72 12.50
C GLY A 121 -3.01 -11.28 13.30
N GLN A 122 -2.76 -11.76 14.52
CA GLN A 122 -3.80 -12.32 15.38
C GLN A 122 -4.58 -11.24 16.13
N ARG A 123 -3.95 -10.08 16.39
CA ARG A 123 -4.58 -8.96 17.07
C ARG A 123 -4.57 -7.70 16.21
N TYR A 124 -5.77 -7.27 15.85
CA TYR A 124 -5.96 -6.05 15.08
C TYR A 124 -5.97 -4.85 16.03
N GLN A 125 -5.10 -3.87 15.74
CA GLN A 125 -5.14 -2.57 16.38
C GLN A 125 -6.23 -1.70 15.75
N SER A 126 -6.34 -1.73 14.42
CA SER A 126 -7.36 -0.99 13.70
C SER A 126 -7.63 -1.59 12.33
N MET A 127 -8.78 -1.24 11.76
CA MET A 127 -9.24 -1.71 10.46
C MET A 127 -9.87 -0.57 9.69
N VAL A 128 -9.47 -0.42 8.44
CA VAL A 128 -10.02 0.57 7.50
C VAL A 128 -10.72 -0.16 6.38
N HIS A 129 -12.04 0.03 6.31
CA HIS A 129 -12.84 -0.50 5.20
C HIS A 129 -12.48 0.23 3.90
N PRO A 130 -12.42 -0.46 2.75
CA PRO A 130 -12.17 0.19 1.48
C PRO A 130 -13.36 1.05 1.04
N LYS A 131 -13.07 2.17 0.37
CA LYS A 131 -14.08 3.04 -0.26
C LYS A 131 -13.43 3.80 -1.40
N CYS A 132 -14.12 3.95 -2.53
CA CYS A 132 -13.61 4.75 -3.66
C CYS A 132 -13.08 6.12 -3.19
N GLY A 133 -11.85 6.44 -3.57
CA GLY A 133 -11.14 7.68 -3.23
C GLY A 133 -10.57 7.73 -1.81
N ARG A 134 -10.81 6.71 -0.96
CA ARG A 134 -10.20 6.65 0.36
C ARG A 134 -8.70 6.34 0.23
N MET A 135 -7.90 7.12 0.94
CA MET A 135 -6.48 6.90 1.10
C MET A 135 -6.19 6.40 2.52
N VAL A 136 -5.31 5.41 2.65
CA VAL A 136 -4.67 5.04 3.91
C VAL A 136 -3.19 5.37 3.77
N ALA A 137 -2.65 6.18 4.68
CA ALA A 137 -1.25 6.58 4.68
C ALA A 137 -0.65 6.41 6.07
N PHE A 138 0.60 5.98 6.13
CA PHE A 138 1.29 5.61 7.36
C PHE A 138 2.81 5.71 7.17
N SER A 139 3.55 5.85 8.26
CA SER A 139 5.01 5.74 8.23
C SER A 139 5.42 4.29 8.03
N ALA A 140 6.44 4.04 7.22
CA ALA A 140 6.82 2.70 6.77
C ALA A 140 7.59 1.87 7.81
N GLY A 141 7.79 2.43 9.01
CA GLY A 141 8.58 1.87 10.10
C GLY A 141 7.91 0.76 10.89
N PRO A 142 8.63 0.18 11.87
CA PRO A 142 8.17 -0.94 12.69
C PRO A 142 6.92 -0.64 13.51
N GLU A 143 6.58 0.63 13.70
CA GLU A 143 5.38 1.07 14.40
C GLU A 143 4.07 0.80 13.63
N ASN A 144 4.14 0.43 12.36
CA ASN A 144 2.96 0.14 11.54
C ASN A 144 3.02 -1.25 10.86
N PRO A 145 2.96 -2.36 11.59
CA PRO A 145 2.67 -3.67 11.00
C PRO A 145 1.27 -3.67 10.38
N HIS A 146 1.15 -4.11 9.13
CA HIS A 146 -0.12 -4.02 8.41
C HIS A 146 -0.32 -5.11 7.35
N GLY A 147 -1.59 -5.36 7.02
CA GLY A 147 -2.03 -6.36 6.04
C GLY A 147 -3.32 -5.96 5.33
N VAL A 148 -3.75 -6.81 4.40
CA VAL A 148 -4.98 -6.70 3.58
C VAL A 148 -5.56 -8.10 3.36
#